data_AF-G6Y875-F1
#
_entry.id   AF-G6Y875-F1
#
_cell.length_a   1.000
_cell.length_b   1.000
_cell.length_c   1.000
_cell.angle_alpha   90.00
_cell.angle_beta   90.00
_cell.angle_gamma   90.00
#
_symmetry.space_group_name_H-M   'P 1'
#
loop_
_entity.id
_entity.type
_entity.pdbx_description
1 polymer ?
#
loop_
_entity_poly.entity_id
_entity_poly.type
_entity_poly.pdbx_seq_one_letter_code
_entity_poly.pdbx_strand_id
1 'polypeptide(L)'
;MRKSHLLLVAVLVAAGVVAVLNAYGHGTAEPAAQTAAPVQAATLTVSVETVRSVAIKSSVSATGTVAAWQEATIGAEESGLRLTDVLVAEGDHVKAGNVVARLDASLLKAQLAEQKAAVTQAQATLESAISAAARSNKLLASNAVSAETAEEKATAVKTGQAQVEQAEAAAERLQAELDRTTIRAPFDGIVSSKPAVAGSIVQAGTELMKIIRDGRLEVGVLVPEKDLAAISVGQTASITDASGRAFAGSVSSIAETVNSTTRLATVY
;
A
#
# COMPACT_ATOMS: atom_id res chain seq x y z
N MET A 1 41.24 -80.83 109.40
CA MET A 1 41.57 -82.13 108.78
C MET A 1 40.29 -82.85 108.38
N ARG A 2 40.12 -83.03 107.05
CA ARG A 2 39.43 -84.12 106.34
C ARG A 2 37.91 -84.30 106.55
N LYS A 3 37.10 -83.30 106.16
CA LYS A 3 35.62 -83.40 106.17
C LYS A 3 34.87 -82.61 105.06
N SER A 4 35.52 -82.14 103.99
CA SER A 4 34.85 -81.34 102.94
C SER A 4 34.92 -81.89 101.50
N HIS A 5 35.39 -83.13 101.30
CA HIS A 5 35.54 -83.72 99.96
C HIS A 5 34.45 -84.76 99.58
N LEU A 6 33.58 -85.14 100.52
CA LEU A 6 32.51 -86.11 100.29
C LEU A 6 31.17 -85.48 99.84
N LEU A 7 30.99 -84.16 100.04
CA LEU A 7 29.81 -83.42 99.53
C LEU A 7 30.00 -82.90 98.09
N LEU A 8 31.23 -82.83 97.60
CA LEU A 8 31.54 -82.36 96.23
C LEU A 8 31.49 -83.47 95.17
N VAL A 9 31.58 -84.75 95.58
CA VAL A 9 31.50 -85.91 94.68
C VAL A 9 30.04 -86.35 94.43
N ALA A 10 29.11 -86.05 95.35
CA ALA A 10 27.69 -86.37 95.20
C ALA A 10 26.93 -85.41 94.26
N VAL A 11 27.41 -84.17 94.09
CA VAL A 11 26.79 -83.16 93.20
C VAL A 11 27.24 -83.30 91.75
N LEU A 12 28.43 -83.86 91.50
CA LEU A 12 28.97 -84.08 90.15
C LEU A 12 28.40 -85.32 89.43
N VAL A 13 27.83 -86.29 90.17
CA VAL A 13 27.19 -87.48 89.58
C VAL A 13 25.72 -87.24 89.23
N ALA A 14 25.05 -86.28 89.88
CA ALA A 14 23.66 -85.90 89.56
C ALA A 14 23.54 -84.96 88.34
N ALA A 15 24.59 -84.22 87.98
CA ALA A 15 24.61 -83.36 86.79
C ALA A 15 24.95 -84.10 85.48
N GLY A 16 25.54 -85.31 85.57
CA GLY A 16 25.92 -86.12 84.40
C GLY A 16 24.79 -86.92 83.76
N VAL A 17 23.70 -87.18 84.49
CA VAL A 17 22.58 -88.03 84.01
C VAL A 17 21.46 -87.19 83.34
N VAL A 18 21.39 -85.88 83.62
CA VAL A 18 20.39 -84.97 83.02
C VAL A 18 20.83 -84.46 81.63
N ALA A 19 22.13 -84.48 81.32
CA ALA A 19 22.66 -84.03 80.03
C ALA A 19 22.53 -85.07 78.89
N VAL A 20 22.30 -86.35 79.22
CA VAL A 20 22.22 -87.45 78.23
C VAL A 20 20.78 -87.75 77.78
N LEU A 21 19.76 -87.30 78.54
CA LEU A 21 18.34 -87.43 78.17
C LEU A 21 17.81 -86.27 77.30
N ASN A 22 18.55 -85.16 77.17
CA ASN A 22 18.14 -83.99 76.37
C ASN A 22 18.69 -83.99 74.93
N ALA A 23 19.37 -85.06 74.50
CA ALA A 23 20.03 -85.15 73.20
C ALA A 23 19.36 -86.11 72.19
N TYR A 24 18.28 -86.80 72.56
CA TYR A 24 17.60 -87.76 71.67
C TYR A 24 16.08 -87.66 71.78
N GLY A 25 15.49 -86.70 71.08
CA GLY A 25 14.04 -86.53 70.99
C GLY A 25 13.62 -85.45 69.99
N HIS A 26 14.21 -85.46 68.80
CA HIS A 26 13.88 -84.56 67.70
C HIS A 26 12.50 -84.90 67.09
N GLY A 27 11.65 -83.87 66.96
CA GLY A 27 10.94 -83.59 65.71
C GLY A 27 9.51 -84.10 65.56
N THR A 28 8.53 -83.22 65.76
CA THR A 28 7.44 -82.98 64.79
C THR A 28 7.06 -81.50 64.84
N ALA A 29 6.92 -80.90 63.66
CA ALA A 29 6.77 -79.48 63.44
C ALA A 29 5.34 -78.98 63.70
N GLU A 30 5.23 -77.84 64.38
CA GLU A 30 4.01 -77.06 64.58
C GLU A 30 3.84 -76.08 63.41
N PRO A 31 2.67 -76.00 62.72
CA PRO A 31 2.46 -75.01 61.67
C PRO A 31 2.19 -73.63 62.30
N ALA A 32 3.03 -72.66 61.95
CA ALA A 32 2.92 -71.26 62.33
C ALA A 32 1.60 -70.63 61.82
N ALA A 33 0.81 -70.09 62.76
CA ALA A 33 -0.28 -69.17 62.45
C ALA A 33 0.30 -67.81 62.03
N GLN A 34 0.20 -67.50 60.74
CA GLN A 34 0.59 -66.21 60.19
C GLN A 34 -0.39 -65.12 60.63
N THR A 35 0.16 -64.13 61.31
CA THR A 35 -0.48 -62.85 61.65
C THR A 35 -0.71 -62.06 60.36
N ALA A 36 -1.98 -61.74 60.06
CA ALA A 36 -2.32 -60.82 58.97
C ALA A 36 -2.00 -59.37 59.37
N ALA A 37 -1.18 -58.71 58.57
CA ALA A 37 -0.75 -57.32 58.71
C ALA A 37 -1.91 -56.32 58.46
N PRO A 38 -1.86 -55.09 59.03
CA PRO A 38 -2.87 -54.07 58.79
C PRO A 38 -2.78 -53.55 57.36
N VAL A 39 -3.92 -53.46 56.66
CA VAL A 39 -3.99 -52.91 55.30
C VAL A 39 -3.81 -51.39 55.38
N GLN A 40 -2.61 -50.93 55.03
CA GLN A 40 -2.26 -49.53 54.88
C GLN A 40 -2.96 -48.99 53.63
N ALA A 41 -3.90 -48.06 53.80
CA ALA A 41 -4.57 -47.41 52.69
C ALA A 41 -3.55 -46.61 51.86
N ALA A 42 -3.28 -47.07 50.64
CA ALA A 42 -2.47 -46.34 49.68
C ALA A 42 -3.20 -45.06 49.26
N THR A 43 -2.78 -43.89 49.76
CA THR A 43 -3.22 -42.61 49.21
C THR A 43 -2.45 -42.35 47.92
N LEU A 44 -3.13 -42.47 46.79
CA LEU A 44 -2.63 -42.02 45.49
C LEU A 44 -2.35 -40.51 45.57
N THR A 45 -1.09 -40.09 45.45
CA THR A 45 -0.73 -38.68 45.31
C THR A 45 -1.07 -38.23 43.90
N VAL A 46 -2.19 -37.52 43.76
CA VAL A 46 -2.58 -36.92 42.49
C VAL A 46 -1.92 -35.56 42.37
N SER A 47 -1.01 -35.40 41.41
CA SER A 47 -0.45 -34.10 41.08
C SER A 47 -1.48 -33.33 40.25
N VAL A 48 -2.00 -32.23 40.80
CA VAL A 48 -2.99 -31.37 40.13
C VAL A 48 -2.29 -30.10 39.69
N GLU A 49 -2.30 -29.83 38.38
CA GLU A 49 -1.83 -28.57 37.82
C GLU A 49 -3.03 -27.68 37.51
N THR A 50 -3.00 -26.44 37.99
CA THR A 50 -4.13 -25.51 37.85
C THR A 50 -4.16 -24.94 36.43
N VAL A 51 -5.19 -25.30 35.65
CA VAL A 51 -5.39 -24.76 34.29
C VAL A 51 -5.52 -23.24 34.37
N ARG A 52 -4.58 -22.52 33.74
CA ARG A 52 -4.70 -21.08 33.50
C ARG A 52 -5.12 -20.84 32.06
N SER A 53 -6.24 -20.15 31.90
CA SER A 53 -6.61 -19.58 30.61
C SER A 53 -5.66 -18.43 30.28
N VAL A 54 -4.78 -18.65 29.31
CA VAL A 54 -3.94 -17.59 28.75
C VAL A 54 -4.60 -17.12 27.46
N ALA A 55 -4.79 -15.82 27.30
CA ALA A 55 -5.30 -15.25 26.06
C ALA A 55 -4.23 -15.40 24.97
N ILE A 56 -4.40 -16.39 24.07
CA ILE A 56 -3.56 -16.53 22.88
C ILE A 56 -4.02 -15.47 21.88
N LYS A 57 -3.15 -14.50 21.59
CA LYS A 57 -3.39 -13.55 20.51
C LYS A 57 -3.09 -14.27 19.20
N SER A 58 -4.13 -14.64 18.46
CA SER A 58 -3.99 -15.17 17.11
C SER A 58 -3.46 -14.07 16.19
N SER A 59 -2.25 -14.23 15.66
CA SER A 59 -1.67 -13.32 14.68
C SER A 59 -1.67 -13.99 13.31
N VAL A 60 -2.16 -13.28 12.30
CA VAL A 60 -1.99 -13.68 10.90
C VAL A 60 -0.71 -13.03 10.39
N SER A 61 0.26 -13.85 9.99
CA SER A 61 1.49 -13.38 9.36
C SER A 61 1.41 -13.65 7.86
N ALA A 62 1.65 -12.63 7.05
CA ALA A 62 1.67 -12.73 5.61
C ALA A 62 2.72 -11.79 5.03
N THR A 63 3.19 -12.11 3.82
CA THR A 63 4.20 -11.33 3.11
C THR A 63 3.52 -10.48 2.06
N GLY A 64 3.97 -9.23 1.92
CA GLY A 64 3.43 -8.28 0.97
C GLY A 64 4.50 -7.45 0.29
N THR A 65 4.07 -6.65 -0.68
CA THR A 65 4.92 -5.70 -1.40
C THR A 65 4.44 -4.28 -1.12
N VAL A 66 5.40 -3.37 -0.89
CA VAL A 66 5.11 -1.94 -0.75
C VAL A 66 4.82 -1.36 -2.13
N ALA A 67 3.73 -0.62 -2.26
CA ALA A 67 3.30 0.07 -3.46
C ALA A 67 2.85 1.51 -3.12
N ALA A 68 2.75 2.35 -4.14
CA ALA A 68 2.18 3.68 -3.99
C ALA A 68 0.67 3.59 -3.78
N TRP A 69 0.11 4.34 -2.80
CA TRP A 69 -1.33 4.41 -2.58
C TRP A 69 -2.05 4.93 -3.83
N GLN A 70 -1.51 6.00 -4.42
CA GLN A 70 -2.02 6.58 -5.65
C GLN A 70 -0.85 7.12 -6.47
N GLU A 71 -0.69 6.56 -7.66
CA GLU A 71 0.32 6.98 -8.65
C GLU A 71 -0.39 7.59 -9.86
N ALA A 72 0.11 8.72 -10.35
CA ALA A 72 -0.28 9.24 -11.66
C ALA A 72 0.89 9.22 -12.62
N THR A 73 0.65 8.64 -13.79
CA THR A 73 1.54 8.75 -14.94
C THR A 73 1.32 10.11 -15.62
N ILE A 74 2.37 10.91 -15.68
CA ILE A 74 2.39 12.17 -16.40
C ILE A 74 2.99 11.92 -17.78
N GLY A 75 2.18 12.09 -18.81
CA GLY A 75 2.59 11.90 -20.20
C GLY A 75 2.72 13.22 -20.96
N ALA A 76 3.33 13.14 -22.14
CA ALA A 76 3.28 14.24 -23.11
C ALA A 76 1.87 14.35 -23.71
N GLU A 77 1.29 15.54 -23.68
CA GLU A 77 -0.01 15.82 -24.32
C GLU A 77 0.15 16.15 -25.80
N GLU A 78 1.28 16.76 -26.17
CA GLU A 78 1.62 17.16 -27.53
C GLU A 78 2.64 16.19 -28.17
N SER A 79 2.50 15.96 -29.47
CA SER A 79 3.34 15.04 -30.24
C SER A 79 4.41 15.76 -31.06
N GLY A 80 5.53 15.09 -31.31
CA GLY A 80 6.57 15.57 -32.22
C GLY A 80 7.46 16.70 -31.68
N LEU A 81 7.24 17.13 -30.43
CA LEU A 81 8.09 18.11 -29.77
C LEU A 81 9.28 17.43 -29.08
N ARG A 82 10.41 18.12 -29.10
CA ARG A 82 11.61 17.69 -28.37
C ARG A 82 11.51 18.10 -26.91
N LEU A 83 11.81 17.20 -25.99
CA LEU A 83 11.95 17.52 -24.58
C LEU A 83 13.21 18.38 -24.38
N THR A 84 13.05 19.64 -24.03
CA THR A 84 14.18 20.57 -23.82
C THR A 84 14.83 20.35 -22.46
N ASP A 85 14.01 20.35 -21.40
CA ASP A 85 14.47 20.25 -20.03
C ASP A 85 13.59 19.27 -19.23
N VAL A 86 14.22 18.59 -18.28
CA VAL A 86 13.50 17.94 -17.17
C VAL A 86 14.06 18.50 -15.88
N LEU A 87 13.19 19.12 -15.09
CA LEU A 87 13.56 20.00 -13.97
C LEU A 87 13.53 19.29 -12.62
N VAL A 88 13.10 18.03 -12.60
CA VAL A 88 12.93 17.22 -11.40
C VAL A 88 13.66 15.89 -11.54
N ALA A 89 14.17 15.38 -10.43
CA ALA A 89 14.79 14.07 -10.31
C ALA A 89 13.85 13.06 -9.63
N GLU A 90 14.18 11.77 -9.73
CA GLU A 90 13.50 10.72 -8.98
C GLU A 90 13.76 10.91 -7.47
N GLY A 91 12.70 10.84 -6.67
CA GLY A 91 12.72 11.15 -5.24
C GLY A 91 12.45 12.61 -4.88
N ASP A 92 12.39 13.53 -5.85
CA ASP A 92 12.09 14.93 -5.57
C ASP A 92 10.62 15.14 -5.17
N HIS A 93 10.40 16.05 -4.23
CA HIS A 93 9.08 16.51 -3.84
C HIS A 93 8.60 17.61 -4.80
N VAL A 94 7.42 17.42 -5.37
CA VAL A 94 6.77 18.38 -6.27
C VAL A 94 5.45 18.85 -5.70
N LYS A 95 5.10 20.11 -5.98
CA LYS A 95 3.80 20.68 -5.66
C LYS A 95 2.93 20.79 -6.91
N ALA A 96 1.62 20.80 -6.72
CA ALA A 96 0.65 21.08 -7.77
C ALA A 96 1.01 22.38 -8.51
N GLY A 97 1.06 22.32 -9.84
CA GLY A 97 1.42 23.43 -10.72
C GLY A 97 2.93 23.62 -10.94
N ASN A 98 3.81 22.93 -10.20
CA ASN A 98 5.25 22.99 -10.44
C ASN A 98 5.57 22.50 -11.85
N VAL A 99 6.46 23.23 -12.54
CA VAL A 99 6.96 22.82 -13.86
C VAL A 99 7.96 21.69 -13.67
N VAL A 100 7.66 20.52 -14.24
CA VAL A 100 8.46 19.31 -14.11
C VAL A 100 9.26 19.02 -15.37
N ALA A 101 8.74 19.40 -16.53
CA ALA A 101 9.44 19.26 -17.81
C ALA A 101 9.01 20.35 -18.81
N ARG A 102 9.86 20.61 -19.79
CA ARG A 102 9.60 21.58 -20.87
C ARG A 102 9.87 20.96 -22.23
N LEU A 103 8.96 21.22 -23.16
CA LEU A 103 9.04 20.84 -24.56
C LEU A 103 9.48 22.05 -25.40
N ASP A 104 10.07 21.77 -26.56
CA ASP A 104 10.51 22.81 -27.49
C ASP A 104 9.29 23.52 -28.11
N ALA A 105 9.02 24.71 -27.60
CA ALA A 105 7.87 25.50 -27.97
C ALA A 105 8.14 26.47 -29.14
N SER A 106 9.31 26.41 -29.78
CA SER A 106 9.75 27.44 -30.73
C SER A 106 8.83 27.53 -31.95
N LEU A 107 8.41 26.38 -32.49
CA LEU A 107 7.50 26.29 -33.62
C LEU A 107 6.09 26.80 -33.25
N LEU A 108 5.55 26.36 -32.13
CA LEU A 108 4.23 26.79 -31.63
C LEU A 108 4.19 28.30 -31.35
N LYS A 109 5.26 28.88 -30.80
CA LYS A 109 5.37 30.34 -30.61
C LYS A 109 5.32 31.10 -31.92
N ALA A 110 6.02 30.60 -32.95
CA ALA A 110 6.01 31.23 -34.28
C ALA A 110 4.61 31.14 -34.92
N GLN A 111 3.96 29.98 -34.86
CA GLN A 111 2.60 29.78 -35.35
C GLN A 111 1.58 30.66 -34.62
N LEU A 112 1.69 30.78 -33.29
CA LEU A 112 0.83 31.66 -32.51
C LEU A 112 1.03 33.14 -32.90
N ALA A 113 2.27 33.55 -33.17
CA ALA A 113 2.56 34.91 -33.62
C ALA A 113 1.95 35.18 -35.01
N GLU A 114 2.06 34.23 -35.94
CA GLU A 114 1.40 34.28 -37.25
C GLU A 114 -0.12 34.39 -37.11
N GLN A 115 -0.73 33.56 -36.26
CA GLN A 115 -2.18 33.57 -36.06
C GLN A 115 -2.66 34.86 -35.39
N LYS A 116 -1.89 35.44 -34.47
CA LYS A 116 -2.19 36.76 -33.88
C LYS A 116 -2.14 37.89 -34.93
N ALA A 117 -1.25 37.79 -35.92
CA ALA A 117 -1.25 38.71 -37.05
C ALA A 117 -2.53 38.54 -37.90
N ALA A 118 -2.99 37.29 -38.13
CA ALA A 118 -4.24 37.02 -38.83
C ALA A 118 -5.46 37.60 -38.08
N VAL A 119 -5.50 37.51 -36.75
CA VAL A 119 -6.52 38.18 -35.91
C VAL A 119 -6.50 39.70 -36.16
N THR A 120 -5.32 40.30 -36.13
CA THR A 120 -5.17 41.76 -36.36
C THR A 120 -5.66 42.15 -37.76
N GLN A 121 -5.37 41.34 -38.78
CA GLN A 121 -5.85 41.56 -40.14
C GLN A 121 -7.38 41.43 -40.26
N ALA A 122 -7.98 40.43 -39.60
CA ALA A 122 -9.43 40.25 -39.57
C ALA A 122 -10.12 41.42 -38.86
N GLN A 123 -9.55 41.90 -37.75
CA GLN A 123 -10.05 43.06 -37.01
C GLN A 123 -10.02 44.34 -37.86
N ALA A 124 -8.93 44.59 -38.58
CA ALA A 124 -8.84 45.73 -39.50
C ALA A 124 -9.89 45.63 -40.65
N THR A 125 -10.13 44.42 -41.14
CA THR A 125 -11.15 44.16 -42.18
C THR A 125 -12.56 44.43 -41.65
N LEU A 126 -12.86 43.99 -40.43
CA LEU A 126 -14.11 44.27 -39.75
C LEU A 126 -14.30 45.78 -39.51
N GLU A 127 -13.28 46.49 -39.04
CA GLU A 127 -13.35 47.94 -38.80
C GLU A 127 -13.66 48.72 -40.09
N SER A 128 -13.05 48.31 -41.20
CA SER A 128 -13.36 48.84 -42.53
C SER A 128 -14.81 48.57 -42.93
N ALA A 129 -15.32 47.35 -42.69
CA ALA A 129 -16.71 46.99 -42.97
C ALA A 129 -17.70 47.80 -42.11
N ILE A 130 -17.39 48.01 -40.82
CA ILE A 130 -18.20 48.83 -39.91
C ILE A 130 -18.27 50.26 -40.41
N SER A 131 -17.13 50.84 -40.79
CA SER A 131 -17.05 52.20 -41.33
C SER A 131 -17.82 52.35 -42.64
N ALA A 132 -17.75 51.35 -43.52
CA ALA A 132 -18.49 51.32 -44.78
C ALA A 132 -20.01 51.19 -44.56
N ALA A 133 -20.45 50.32 -43.63
CA ALA A 133 -21.85 50.16 -43.27
C ALA A 133 -22.42 51.43 -42.63
N ALA A 134 -21.69 52.06 -41.71
CA ALA A 134 -22.08 53.33 -41.10
C ALA A 134 -22.27 54.45 -42.13
N ARG A 135 -21.38 54.51 -43.14
CA ARG A 135 -21.50 55.46 -44.25
C ARG A 135 -22.70 55.15 -45.14
N SER A 136 -22.91 53.87 -45.49
CA SER A 136 -24.06 53.44 -46.30
C SER A 136 -25.39 53.77 -45.62
N ASN A 137 -25.50 53.54 -44.31
CA ASN A 137 -26.70 53.87 -43.54
C ASN A 137 -27.02 55.37 -43.53
N LYS A 138 -26.00 56.24 -43.44
CA LYS A 138 -26.19 57.70 -43.54
C LYS A 138 -26.69 58.10 -44.94
N LEU A 139 -26.13 57.49 -45.99
CA LEU A 139 -26.54 57.76 -47.37
C LEU A 139 -27.94 57.23 -47.70
N LEU A 140 -28.35 56.11 -47.08
CA LEU A 140 -29.69 55.55 -47.21
C LEU A 140 -30.73 56.54 -46.66
N ALA A 141 -30.45 57.17 -45.51
CA ALA A 141 -31.33 58.20 -44.94
C ALA A 141 -31.52 59.43 -45.85
N SER A 142 -30.53 59.73 -46.70
CA SER A 142 -30.62 60.76 -47.74
C SER A 142 -31.09 60.24 -49.10
N ASN A 143 -31.57 58.99 -49.20
CA ASN A 143 -31.95 58.30 -50.44
C ASN A 143 -30.84 58.26 -51.52
N ALA A 144 -29.57 58.33 -51.12
CA ALA A 144 -28.41 58.35 -52.02
C ALA A 144 -27.87 56.96 -52.36
N VAL A 145 -28.31 55.91 -51.65
CA VAL A 145 -28.03 54.49 -51.94
C VAL A 145 -29.30 53.65 -51.75
N SER A 146 -29.36 52.46 -52.36
CA SER A 146 -30.49 51.55 -52.21
C SER A 146 -30.47 50.82 -50.85
N ALA A 147 -31.64 50.33 -50.41
CA ALA A 147 -31.75 49.50 -49.21
C ALA A 147 -30.94 48.20 -49.33
N GLU A 148 -30.91 47.60 -50.52
CA GLU A 148 -30.10 46.42 -50.85
C GLU A 148 -28.61 46.67 -50.59
N THR A 149 -28.06 47.78 -51.10
CA THR A 149 -26.65 48.13 -50.85
C THR A 149 -26.36 48.37 -49.38
N ALA A 150 -27.29 48.96 -48.62
CA ALA A 150 -27.12 49.13 -47.17
C ALA A 150 -27.13 47.77 -46.44
N GLU A 151 -28.03 46.87 -46.81
CA GLU A 151 -28.13 45.52 -46.26
C GLU A 151 -26.89 44.65 -46.58
N GLU A 152 -26.36 44.77 -47.80
CA GLU A 152 -25.08 44.14 -48.18
C GLU A 152 -23.93 44.59 -47.28
N LYS A 153 -23.82 45.89 -46.98
CA LYS A 153 -22.77 46.40 -46.07
C LYS A 153 -22.99 45.96 -44.63
N ALA A 154 -24.24 45.91 -44.16
CA ALA A 154 -24.56 45.37 -42.84
C ALA A 154 -24.21 43.87 -42.74
N THR A 155 -24.44 43.11 -43.81
CA THR A 155 -24.03 41.71 -43.90
C THR A 155 -22.52 41.56 -43.90
N ALA A 156 -21.78 42.43 -44.59
CA ALA A 156 -20.32 42.44 -44.57
C ALA A 156 -19.74 42.64 -43.15
N VAL A 157 -20.39 43.43 -42.29
CA VAL A 157 -20.01 43.56 -40.87
C VAL A 157 -20.18 42.22 -40.13
N LYS A 158 -21.32 41.55 -40.32
CA LYS A 158 -21.56 40.23 -39.69
C LYS A 158 -20.53 39.20 -40.14
N THR A 159 -20.19 39.18 -41.44
CA THR A 159 -19.15 38.31 -41.97
C THR A 159 -17.77 38.65 -41.41
N GLY A 160 -17.42 39.94 -41.30
CA GLY A 160 -16.16 40.37 -40.67
C GLY A 160 -16.08 39.97 -39.20
N GLN A 161 -17.18 40.05 -38.46
CA GLN A 161 -17.23 39.62 -37.06
C GLN A 161 -16.97 38.12 -36.94
N ALA A 162 -17.61 37.31 -37.78
CA ALA A 162 -17.38 35.87 -37.82
C ALA A 162 -15.93 35.51 -38.19
N GLN A 163 -15.29 36.29 -39.06
CA GLN A 163 -13.87 36.09 -39.40
C GLN A 163 -12.94 36.40 -38.23
N VAL A 164 -13.22 37.46 -37.46
CA VAL A 164 -12.46 37.77 -36.23
C VAL A 164 -12.61 36.64 -35.23
N GLU A 165 -13.83 36.20 -34.95
CA GLU A 165 -14.09 35.10 -34.01
C GLU A 165 -13.41 33.79 -34.45
N GLN A 166 -13.44 33.47 -35.74
CA GLN A 166 -12.72 32.32 -36.29
C GLN A 166 -11.20 32.43 -36.08
N ALA A 167 -10.63 33.61 -36.35
CA ALA A 167 -9.19 33.83 -36.20
C ALA A 167 -8.76 33.79 -34.73
N GLU A 168 -9.57 34.33 -33.83
CA GLU A 168 -9.35 34.31 -32.38
C GLU A 168 -9.41 32.88 -31.83
N ALA A 169 -10.43 32.09 -32.20
CA ALA A 169 -10.52 30.69 -31.80
C ALA A 169 -9.30 29.87 -32.26
N ALA A 170 -8.79 30.13 -33.45
CA ALA A 170 -7.57 29.49 -33.94
C ALA A 170 -6.32 29.93 -33.15
N ALA A 171 -6.25 31.19 -32.70
CA ALA A 171 -5.17 31.68 -31.84
C ALA A 171 -5.24 31.06 -30.44
N GLU A 172 -6.44 30.94 -29.88
CA GLU A 172 -6.67 30.30 -28.57
C GLU A 172 -6.29 28.82 -28.60
N ARG A 173 -6.60 28.10 -29.67
CA ARG A 173 -6.15 26.71 -29.85
C ARG A 173 -4.63 26.61 -29.79
N LEU A 174 -3.91 27.46 -30.53
CA LEU A 174 -2.44 27.47 -30.54
C LEU A 174 -1.87 27.90 -29.18
N GLN A 175 -2.54 28.78 -28.45
CA GLN A 175 -2.15 29.16 -27.09
C GLN A 175 -2.31 27.96 -26.13
N ALA A 176 -3.40 27.21 -26.22
CA ALA A 176 -3.61 26.01 -25.41
C ALA A 176 -2.55 24.93 -25.72
N GLU A 177 -2.24 24.71 -26.99
CA GLU A 177 -1.15 23.81 -27.42
C GLU A 177 0.20 24.29 -26.89
N LEU A 178 0.45 25.60 -26.91
CA LEU A 178 1.66 26.20 -26.32
C LEU A 178 1.73 25.97 -24.82
N ASP A 179 0.62 26.09 -24.09
CA ASP A 179 0.60 25.89 -22.64
C ASP A 179 0.88 24.43 -22.27
N ARG A 180 0.42 23.47 -23.09
CA ARG A 180 0.72 22.03 -22.97
C ARG A 180 2.19 21.68 -23.24
N THR A 181 2.98 22.58 -23.82
CA THR A 181 4.44 22.40 -23.91
C THR A 181 5.15 22.46 -22.55
N THR A 182 4.49 23.03 -21.55
CA THR A 182 5.01 23.12 -20.18
C THR A 182 4.30 22.09 -19.31
N ILE A 183 4.97 20.98 -19.05
CA ILE A 183 4.41 19.88 -18.27
C ILE A 183 4.47 20.25 -16.78
N ARG A 184 3.33 20.16 -16.11
CA ARG A 184 3.16 20.52 -14.69
C ARG A 184 2.67 19.34 -13.87
N ALA A 185 3.05 19.31 -12.59
CA ALA A 185 2.52 18.35 -11.65
C ALA A 185 1.02 18.65 -11.36
N PRO A 186 0.11 17.67 -11.50
CA PRO A 186 -1.32 17.88 -11.26
C PRO A 186 -1.69 17.92 -9.77
N PHE A 187 -0.84 17.40 -8.89
CA PHE A 187 -1.03 17.37 -7.44
C PHE A 187 0.32 17.33 -6.71
N ASP A 188 0.27 17.53 -5.40
CA ASP A 188 1.44 17.43 -4.51
C ASP A 188 1.88 15.97 -4.36
N GLY A 189 3.18 15.70 -4.46
CA GLY A 189 3.67 14.33 -4.42
C GLY A 189 5.18 14.18 -4.54
N ILE A 190 5.61 12.94 -4.71
CA ILE A 190 7.02 12.56 -4.89
C ILE A 190 7.17 11.90 -6.26
N VAL A 191 8.21 12.29 -7.00
CA VAL A 191 8.53 11.67 -8.29
C VAL A 191 9.04 10.25 -8.05
N SER A 192 8.29 9.25 -8.52
CA SER A 192 8.60 7.81 -8.39
C SER A 192 9.59 7.35 -9.45
N SER A 193 9.33 7.73 -10.71
CA SER A 193 10.17 7.38 -11.85
C SER A 193 10.15 8.47 -12.91
N LYS A 194 11.21 8.56 -13.69
CA LYS A 194 11.38 9.56 -14.74
C LYS A 194 12.06 8.95 -15.98
N PRO A 195 11.35 8.11 -16.75
CA PRO A 195 11.90 7.49 -17.94
C PRO A 195 12.26 8.51 -19.05
N ALA A 196 11.65 9.70 -19.04
CA ALA A 196 11.98 10.72 -20.03
C ALA A 196 13.38 11.34 -19.82
N VAL A 197 14.06 11.56 -20.95
CA VAL A 197 15.42 12.12 -21.03
C VAL A 197 15.39 13.38 -21.89
N ALA A 198 16.00 14.46 -21.41
CA ALA A 198 16.14 15.68 -22.18
C ALA A 198 16.84 15.40 -23.52
N GLY A 199 16.36 16.04 -24.59
CA GLY A 199 16.80 15.83 -25.96
C GLY A 199 16.00 14.78 -26.74
N SER A 200 15.18 13.94 -26.09
CA SER A 200 14.33 12.99 -26.80
C SER A 200 13.13 13.69 -27.46
N ILE A 201 12.62 13.11 -28.55
CA ILE A 201 11.35 13.53 -29.16
C ILE A 201 10.26 12.67 -28.55
N VAL A 202 9.21 13.32 -28.05
CA VAL A 202 8.09 12.63 -27.39
C VAL A 202 6.87 12.60 -28.32
N GLN A 203 6.06 11.57 -28.17
CA GLN A 203 4.77 11.44 -28.82
C GLN A 203 3.66 11.63 -27.80
N ALA A 204 2.47 12.02 -28.25
CA ALA A 204 1.31 12.12 -27.37
C ALA A 204 1.07 10.76 -26.68
N GLY A 205 0.88 10.78 -25.36
CA GLY A 205 0.74 9.59 -24.53
C GLY A 205 2.05 8.93 -24.09
N THR A 206 3.23 9.45 -24.49
CA THR A 206 4.52 8.96 -23.97
C THR A 206 4.62 9.28 -22.48
N GLU A 207 4.84 8.26 -21.65
CA GLU A 207 5.10 8.42 -20.21
C GLU A 207 6.39 9.21 -19.99
N LEU A 208 6.29 10.35 -19.32
CA LEU A 208 7.44 11.19 -18.99
C LEU A 208 7.96 10.92 -17.58
N MET A 209 7.02 10.79 -16.63
CA MET A 209 7.30 10.54 -15.23
C MET A 209 6.08 9.99 -14.50
N LYS A 210 6.32 9.47 -13.30
CA LYS A 210 5.30 9.01 -12.37
C LYS A 210 5.39 9.77 -11.05
N ILE A 211 4.25 10.21 -10.53
CA ILE A 211 4.17 10.96 -9.27
C ILE A 211 3.27 10.21 -8.29
N ILE A 212 3.78 9.97 -7.08
CA ILE A 212 3.05 9.38 -5.96
C ILE A 212 2.39 10.50 -5.18
N ARG A 213 1.07 10.47 -5.08
CA ARG A 213 0.28 11.48 -4.35
C ARG A 213 0.57 11.41 -2.85
N ASP A 214 0.79 12.58 -2.24
CA ASP A 214 1.04 12.76 -0.79
C ASP A 214 2.22 11.94 -0.23
N GLY A 215 3.03 11.31 -1.08
CA GLY A 215 4.07 10.36 -0.66
C GLY A 215 3.52 9.17 0.13
N ARG A 216 2.22 8.88 0.07
CA ARG A 216 1.61 7.79 0.86
C ARG A 216 1.88 6.45 0.19
N LEU A 217 2.46 5.54 0.98
CA LEU A 217 2.72 4.17 0.60
C LEU A 217 1.68 3.25 1.23
N GLU A 218 1.28 2.22 0.50
CA GLU A 218 0.48 1.10 0.99
C GLU A 218 1.25 -0.20 0.85
N VAL A 219 0.86 -1.22 1.62
CA VAL A 219 1.48 -2.53 1.55
C VAL A 219 0.42 -3.54 1.15
N GLY A 220 0.51 -4.03 -0.09
CA GLY A 220 -0.35 -5.11 -0.55
C GLY A 220 0.15 -6.45 -0.01
N VAL A 221 -0.56 -7.00 0.97
CA VAL A 221 -0.23 -8.27 1.64
C VAL A 221 -1.10 -9.40 1.09
N LEU A 222 -0.49 -10.52 0.71
CA LEU A 222 -1.20 -11.68 0.20
C LEU A 222 -1.62 -12.59 1.36
N VAL A 223 -2.92 -12.60 1.67
CA VAL A 223 -3.48 -13.38 2.78
C VAL A 223 -4.29 -14.56 2.24
N PRO A 224 -4.12 -15.79 2.79
CA PRO A 224 -4.97 -16.92 2.45
C PRO A 224 -6.43 -16.68 2.78
N GLU A 225 -7.34 -17.13 1.90
CA GLU A 225 -8.80 -16.99 2.05
C GLU A 225 -9.32 -17.41 3.44
N LYS A 226 -8.75 -18.50 3.99
CA LYS A 226 -9.11 -19.03 5.32
C LYS A 226 -8.87 -18.04 6.47
N ASP A 227 -7.90 -17.14 6.33
CA ASP A 227 -7.49 -16.20 7.38
C ASP A 227 -8.14 -14.82 7.20
N LEU A 228 -8.79 -14.56 6.06
CA LEU A 228 -9.47 -13.28 5.78
C LEU A 228 -10.60 -12.99 6.76
N ALA A 229 -11.33 -14.02 7.21
CA ALA A 229 -12.42 -13.86 8.18
C ALA A 229 -11.95 -13.32 9.54
N ALA A 230 -10.66 -13.43 9.84
CA ALA A 230 -10.06 -12.92 11.08
C ALA A 230 -9.54 -11.47 10.97
N ILE A 231 -9.57 -10.87 9.77
CA ILE A 231 -9.06 -9.54 9.48
C ILE A 231 -10.22 -8.57 9.29
N SER A 232 -10.09 -7.35 9.81
CA SER A 232 -11.08 -6.29 9.64
C SER A 232 -10.43 -4.96 9.31
N VAL A 233 -11.11 -4.13 8.53
CA VAL A 233 -10.66 -2.77 8.21
C VAL A 233 -10.50 -1.96 9.50
N GLY A 234 -9.41 -1.21 9.61
CA GLY A 234 -9.02 -0.44 10.80
C GLY A 234 -8.22 -1.22 11.85
N GLN A 235 -8.03 -2.52 11.68
CA GLN A 235 -7.19 -3.33 12.58
C GLN A 235 -5.73 -2.89 12.49
N THR A 236 -5.07 -2.72 13.64
CA THR A 236 -3.65 -2.38 13.70
C THR A 236 -2.79 -3.56 13.24
N ALA A 237 -1.84 -3.30 12.36
CA ALA A 237 -0.87 -4.26 11.86
C ALA A 237 0.56 -3.76 12.18
N SER A 238 1.47 -4.70 12.41
CA SER A 238 2.91 -4.42 12.52
C SER A 238 3.59 -4.92 11.25
N ILE A 239 4.19 -4.00 10.49
CA ILE A 239 4.90 -4.30 9.25
C ILE A 239 6.39 -4.31 9.57
N THR A 240 7.08 -5.42 9.31
CA THR A 240 8.52 -5.51 9.48
C THR A 240 9.18 -5.51 8.12
N ASP A 241 10.10 -4.58 7.88
CA ASP A 241 10.86 -4.52 6.62
C ASP A 241 12.01 -5.54 6.59
N ALA A 242 12.68 -5.65 5.43
CA ALA A 242 13.82 -6.55 5.26
C ALA A 242 15.03 -6.22 6.16
N SER A 243 15.09 -5.00 6.71
CA SER A 243 16.13 -4.58 7.65
C SER A 243 15.79 -4.89 9.12
N GLY A 244 14.60 -5.45 9.38
CA GLY A 244 14.11 -5.77 10.71
C GLY A 244 13.45 -4.60 11.44
N ARG A 245 13.24 -3.45 10.76
CA ARG A 245 12.53 -2.32 11.34
C ARG A 245 11.02 -2.57 11.33
N ALA A 246 10.38 -2.37 12.47
CA ALA A 246 8.93 -2.45 12.60
C ALA A 246 8.27 -1.08 12.40
N PHE A 247 7.19 -1.07 11.63
CA PHE A 247 6.32 0.07 11.40
C PHE A 247 4.91 -0.30 11.85
N ALA A 248 4.24 0.60 12.55
CA ALA A 248 2.82 0.45 12.85
C ALA A 248 2.00 0.94 11.66
N GLY A 249 1.01 0.14 11.26
CA GLY A 249 0.04 0.47 10.23
C GLY A 249 -1.36 0.03 10.63
N SER A 250 -2.33 0.29 9.77
CA SER A 250 -3.71 -0.15 9.93
C SER A 250 -4.23 -0.67 8.60
N VAL A 251 -5.04 -1.73 8.64
CA VAL A 251 -5.70 -2.27 7.44
C VAL A 251 -6.62 -1.20 6.85
N SER A 252 -6.34 -0.75 5.63
CA SER A 252 -7.13 0.25 4.91
C SER A 252 -8.30 -0.38 4.16
N SER A 253 -8.06 -1.54 3.53
CA SER A 253 -9.06 -2.25 2.74
C SER A 253 -8.70 -3.72 2.55
N ILE A 254 -9.70 -4.54 2.25
CA ILE A 254 -9.55 -5.95 1.92
C ILE A 254 -10.09 -6.13 0.51
N ALA A 255 -9.30 -6.68 -0.40
CA ALA A 255 -9.76 -6.93 -1.76
C ALA A 255 -10.96 -7.88 -1.74
N GLU A 256 -12.06 -7.47 -2.37
CA GLU A 256 -13.29 -8.28 -2.47
C GLU A 256 -13.13 -9.45 -3.45
N THR A 257 -12.01 -9.52 -4.16
CA THR A 257 -11.69 -10.59 -5.11
C THR A 257 -10.59 -11.50 -4.56
N VAL A 258 -10.87 -12.81 -4.51
CA VAL A 258 -9.88 -13.85 -4.22
C VAL A 258 -9.40 -14.42 -5.55
N ASN A 259 -8.08 -14.61 -5.71
CA ASN A 259 -7.55 -15.30 -6.88
C ASN A 259 -7.95 -16.78 -6.84
N SER A 260 -8.70 -17.25 -7.84
CA SER A 260 -9.25 -18.61 -7.88
C SER A 260 -8.18 -19.71 -7.99
N THR A 261 -6.98 -19.39 -8.49
CA THR A 261 -5.87 -20.33 -8.63
C THR A 261 -5.06 -20.43 -7.34
N THR A 262 -4.73 -19.30 -6.71
CA THR A 262 -3.84 -19.28 -5.53
C THR A 262 -4.59 -19.25 -4.19
N ARG A 263 -5.90 -18.99 -4.20
CA ARG A 263 -6.74 -18.76 -2.99
C ARG A 263 -6.18 -17.68 -2.06
N LEU A 264 -5.47 -16.71 -2.62
CA LEU A 264 -4.95 -15.54 -1.92
C LEU A 264 -5.81 -14.33 -2.27
N ALA A 265 -6.06 -13.47 -1.28
CA ALA A 265 -6.59 -12.13 -1.50
C ALA A 265 -5.56 -11.09 -1.04
N THR A 266 -5.63 -9.91 -1.64
CA THR A 266 -4.77 -8.79 -1.27
C THR A 266 -5.43 -7.98 -0.17
N VAL A 267 -4.71 -7.73 0.92
CA VAL A 267 -5.09 -6.81 2.00
C VAL A 267 -4.15 -5.61 1.96
N TYR A 268 -4.69 -4.40 2.08
CA TYR A 268 -3.94 -3.14 2.08
C TYR A 268 -3.92 -2.50 3.48
#